data_AF-A0A6I3XJ44-F1
#
_entry.id   AF-A0A6I3XJ44-F1
#
_cell.length_a   1.000
_cell.length_b   1.000
_cell.length_c   1.000
_cell.angle_alpha   90.00
_cell.angle_beta   90.00
_cell.angle_gamma   90.00
#
_symmetry.space_group_name_H-M   'P 1'
#
loop_
_entity.id
_entity.type
_entity.pdbx_description
1 polymer ?
#
loop_
_entity_poly.entity_id
_entity_poly.type
_entity_poly.pdbx_seq_one_letter_code
_entity_poly.pdbx_strand_id
1 'polypeptide(L)'
;MNGTRTALLAIAWGFALSSAAATMLEPRTWPRVTDCPECMTVQFEELELRLPVAMMGRLFTFANAPGLHFLPPGGPRRALLLFATSREKVIGKYPAIDHATSARQFFDTLGSEEPYIPAYKAEGIERAIRYTKASKGKLHVYWIEAATGDTQYVQIVVDGSNTIYTLAGDVTPQWYDAVLSHLRIAPIP
;
A
#
# COMPACT_ATOMS: atom_id res chain seq x y z
N MET A 1 50.07 52.15 28.26
CA MET A 1 49.74 50.78 28.68
C MET A 1 48.33 50.47 28.18
N ASN A 2 48.23 49.86 26.99
CA ASN A 2 46.96 49.56 26.33
C ASN A 2 46.69 48.06 26.43
N GLY A 3 45.59 47.67 27.08
CA GLY A 3 45.13 46.29 27.19
C GLY A 3 43.80 46.12 26.47
N THR A 4 43.83 45.66 25.23
CA THR A 4 42.64 45.36 24.43
C THR A 4 42.14 43.95 24.79
N ARG A 5 40.94 43.85 25.37
CA ARG A 5 40.28 42.56 25.66
C ARG A 5 39.39 42.18 24.47
N THR A 6 39.77 41.14 23.75
CA THR A 6 38.97 40.53 22.68
C THR A 6 38.02 39.51 23.30
N ALA A 7 36.71 39.75 23.22
CA ALA A 7 35.68 38.80 23.61
C ALA A 7 35.25 38.00 22.37
N LEU A 8 35.49 36.69 22.38
CA LEU A 8 34.99 35.75 21.38
C LEU A 8 33.55 35.35 21.75
N LEU A 9 32.57 35.83 20.98
CA LEU A 9 31.21 35.27 20.98
C LEU A 9 31.25 33.98 20.16
N ALA A 10 31.08 32.84 20.82
CA ALA A 10 30.80 31.57 20.15
C ALA A 10 29.29 31.47 19.88
N ILE A 11 28.89 31.55 18.61
CA ILE A 11 27.52 31.30 18.18
C ILE A 11 27.36 29.77 18.07
N ALA A 12 26.70 29.15 19.03
CA ALA A 12 26.30 27.76 18.97
C ALA A 12 25.09 27.64 18.01
N TRP A 13 25.35 27.25 16.77
CA TRP A 13 24.31 26.82 15.83
C TRP A 13 23.84 25.43 16.26
N GLY A 14 22.80 25.39 17.09
CA GLY A 14 22.07 24.17 17.38
C GLY A 14 21.32 23.72 16.15
N PHE A 15 21.90 22.77 15.39
CA PHE A 15 21.15 22.00 14.41
C PHE A 15 20.15 21.13 15.17
N ALA A 16 18.90 21.60 15.27
CA ALA A 16 17.78 20.74 15.65
C ALA A 16 17.66 19.67 14.55
N LEU A 17 18.19 18.47 14.82
CA LEU A 17 17.90 17.27 14.05
C LEU A 17 16.40 17.01 14.19
N SER A 18 15.62 17.51 13.24
CA SER A 18 14.21 17.20 13.14
C SER A 18 14.11 15.71 12.83
N SER A 19 13.81 14.88 13.83
CA SER A 19 13.47 13.49 13.58
C SER A 19 12.22 13.50 12.71
N ALA A 20 12.32 13.02 11.47
CA ALA A 20 11.14 12.80 10.66
C ALA A 20 10.19 11.90 11.46
N ALA A 21 8.95 12.35 11.66
CA ALA A 21 7.95 11.57 12.35
C ALA A 21 7.76 10.23 11.61
N ALA A 22 7.69 9.12 12.34
CA ALA A 22 7.43 7.83 11.73
C ALA A 22 6.06 7.86 11.01
N THR A 23 6.00 7.36 9.78
CA THR A 23 4.75 7.24 9.04
C THR A 23 3.81 6.27 9.78
N MET A 24 2.68 6.80 10.25
CA MET A 24 1.65 6.05 10.97
C MET A 24 0.48 5.67 10.03
N LEU A 25 -0.32 4.68 10.44
CA LEU A 25 -1.49 4.27 9.69
C LEU A 25 -2.63 5.29 9.85
N GLU A 26 -3.04 5.86 8.73
CA GLU A 26 -4.14 6.83 8.67
C GLU A 26 -5.44 6.15 8.19
N PRO A 27 -6.57 6.37 8.87
CA PRO A 27 -7.85 5.92 8.34
C PRO A 27 -8.24 6.72 7.10
N ARG A 28 -8.77 6.02 6.09
CA ARG A 28 -9.37 6.61 4.88
C ARG A 28 -10.79 6.10 4.72
N THR A 29 -11.70 7.00 4.37
CA THR A 29 -13.09 6.63 4.07
C THR A 29 -13.15 5.79 2.79
N TRP A 30 -13.95 4.71 2.82
CA TRP A 30 -14.24 3.95 1.60
C TRP A 30 -15.02 4.85 0.62
N PRO A 31 -14.58 5.01 -0.64
CA PRO A 31 -15.26 5.88 -1.59
C PRO A 31 -16.67 5.37 -1.90
N ARG A 32 -17.58 6.29 -2.21
CA ARG A 32 -18.91 5.92 -2.70
C ARG A 32 -18.78 5.20 -4.03
N VAL A 33 -19.67 4.24 -4.28
CA VAL A 33 -19.79 3.61 -5.60
C VAL A 33 -20.10 4.70 -6.61
N THR A 34 -19.23 4.87 -7.60
CA THR A 34 -19.45 5.77 -8.74
C THR A 34 -20.11 5.01 -9.87
N ASP A 35 -20.96 5.65 -10.67
CA ASP A 35 -21.44 5.01 -11.88
C ASP A 35 -20.28 4.71 -12.82
N CYS A 36 -20.26 3.50 -13.36
CA CYS A 36 -19.26 3.08 -14.34
C CYS A 36 -19.94 2.42 -15.55
N PRO A 37 -20.41 3.22 -16.52
CA PRO A 37 -21.18 2.73 -17.66
C PRO A 37 -20.34 1.85 -18.60
N GLU A 38 -19.05 2.15 -18.74
CA GLU A 38 -18.11 1.41 -19.59
C GLU A 38 -17.04 0.72 -18.74
N CYS A 39 -17.50 -0.17 -17.87
CA CYS A 39 -16.63 -0.93 -16.99
C CYS A 39 -16.48 -2.38 -17.46
N MET A 40 -15.29 -2.93 -17.27
CA MET A 40 -15.05 -4.37 -17.36
C MET A 40 -15.03 -4.94 -15.94
N THR A 41 -15.73 -6.06 -15.75
CA THR A 41 -15.63 -6.87 -14.55
C THR A 41 -14.45 -7.82 -14.67
N VAL A 42 -13.58 -7.81 -13.65
CA VAL A 42 -12.42 -8.68 -13.55
C VAL A 42 -12.53 -9.44 -12.24
N GLN A 43 -12.64 -10.77 -12.34
CA GLN A 43 -12.61 -11.64 -11.18
C GLN A 43 -11.21 -12.24 -11.01
N PHE A 44 -10.69 -12.18 -9.79
CA PHE A 44 -9.40 -12.73 -9.42
C PHE A 44 -9.54 -13.41 -8.05
N GLU A 45 -9.63 -14.75 -8.08
CA GLU A 45 -9.98 -15.56 -6.90
C GLU A 45 -11.31 -15.09 -6.29
N GLU A 46 -11.32 -14.75 -5.00
CA GLU A 46 -12.50 -14.26 -4.27
C GLU A 46 -12.75 -12.75 -4.45
N LEU A 47 -11.87 -12.04 -5.16
CA LEU A 47 -12.04 -10.62 -5.43
C LEU A 47 -12.74 -10.41 -6.78
N GLU A 48 -13.75 -9.55 -6.78
CA GLU A 48 -14.26 -8.97 -8.01
C GLU A 48 -13.98 -7.46 -8.03
N LEU A 49 -13.41 -7.03 -9.15
CA LEU A 49 -13.11 -5.64 -9.48
C LEU A 49 -14.01 -5.24 -10.64
N ARG A 50 -14.50 -4.01 -10.63
CA ARG A 50 -15.15 -3.39 -11.79
C ARG A 50 -14.42 -2.10 -12.10
N LEU A 51 -13.73 -2.06 -13.24
CA LEU A 51 -12.78 -1.01 -13.58
C LEU A 51 -13.16 -0.34 -14.91
N PRO A 52 -13.04 0.99 -15.05
CA PRO A 52 -13.33 1.67 -16.31
C PRO A 52 -12.42 1.16 -17.43
N VAL A 53 -12.99 0.81 -18.58
CA VAL A 53 -12.23 0.32 -19.75
C VAL A 53 -11.21 1.36 -20.21
N ALA A 54 -11.53 2.65 -20.10
CA ALA A 54 -10.60 3.73 -20.41
C ALA A 54 -9.30 3.71 -19.57
N MET A 55 -9.31 3.08 -18.38
CA MET A 55 -8.12 2.90 -17.55
C MET A 55 -7.33 1.65 -17.94
N MET A 56 -7.96 0.71 -18.64
CA MET A 56 -7.40 -0.59 -18.99
C MET A 56 -7.20 -0.70 -20.50
N GLY A 57 -5.96 -0.53 -20.97
CA GLY A 57 -5.61 -0.77 -22.35
C GLY A 57 -5.58 -2.26 -22.70
N ARG A 58 -4.93 -3.08 -21.85
CA ARG A 58 -4.84 -4.53 -22.00
C ARG A 58 -4.79 -5.22 -20.64
N LEU A 59 -5.31 -6.44 -20.58
CA LEU A 59 -5.24 -7.33 -19.43
C LEU A 59 -4.53 -8.62 -19.83
N PHE A 60 -3.52 -9.04 -19.06
CA PHE A 60 -2.83 -10.32 -19.26
C PHE A 60 -2.85 -11.14 -17.98
N THR A 61 -2.87 -12.46 -18.12
CA THR A 61 -2.62 -13.41 -17.04
C THR A 61 -1.20 -13.98 -17.20
N PHE A 62 -0.59 -14.46 -16.11
CA PHE A 62 0.64 -15.24 -16.24
C PHE A 62 0.32 -16.71 -16.45
N ALA A 63 1.14 -17.38 -17.26
CA ALA A 63 1.03 -18.83 -17.45
C ALA A 63 1.38 -19.63 -16.18
N ASN A 64 2.28 -19.11 -15.33
CA ASN A 64 2.90 -19.86 -14.23
C ASN A 64 2.75 -19.20 -12.85
N ALA A 65 1.94 -18.15 -12.72
CA ALA A 65 1.71 -17.48 -11.44
C ALA A 65 0.29 -16.91 -11.37
N PRO A 66 -0.38 -16.98 -10.20
CA PRO A 66 -1.67 -16.33 -10.02
C PRO A 66 -1.45 -14.81 -9.98
N GLY A 67 -1.72 -14.16 -11.12
CA GLY A 67 -1.65 -12.71 -11.21
C GLY A 67 -2.21 -12.14 -12.51
N LEU A 68 -2.58 -10.86 -12.44
CA LEU A 68 -3.13 -10.06 -13.52
C LEU A 68 -2.24 -8.85 -13.79
N HIS A 69 -1.91 -8.63 -15.06
CA HIS A 69 -1.22 -7.45 -15.56
C HIS A 69 -2.22 -6.51 -16.21
N PHE A 70 -2.43 -5.35 -15.61
CA PHE A 70 -3.17 -4.24 -16.21
C PHE A 70 -2.18 -3.31 -16.91
N LEU A 71 -2.25 -3.23 -18.24
CA LEU A 71 -1.52 -2.23 -19.00
C LEU A 71 -2.48 -1.09 -19.34
N PRO A 72 -2.22 0.15 -18.88
CA PRO A 72 -3.04 1.28 -19.28
C PRO A 72 -2.82 1.65 -20.75
N PRO A 73 -3.70 2.46 -21.34
CA PRO A 73 -3.47 3.05 -22.66
C PRO A 73 -2.14 3.82 -22.67
N GLY A 74 -1.37 3.71 -23.75
CA GLY A 74 -0.08 4.40 -23.91
C GLY A 74 1.16 3.58 -23.52
N GLY A 75 1.00 2.35 -23.03
CA GLY A 75 2.09 1.37 -22.96
C GLY A 75 2.50 0.91 -21.55
N PRO A 76 3.54 0.06 -21.44
CA PRO A 76 3.81 -0.73 -20.24
C PRO A 76 4.48 0.04 -19.09
N ARG A 77 4.90 1.28 -19.30
CA ARG A 77 5.62 2.07 -18.27
C ARG A 77 4.79 2.34 -17.02
N ARG A 78 3.47 2.19 -17.12
CA ARG A 78 2.51 2.44 -16.04
C ARG A 78 1.71 1.18 -15.71
N ALA A 79 2.30 0.01 -15.95
CA ALA A 79 1.65 -1.27 -15.70
C ALA A 79 1.34 -1.43 -14.20
N LEU A 80 0.21 -2.09 -13.93
CA LEU A 80 -0.13 -2.58 -12.61
C LEU A 80 -0.16 -4.10 -12.62
N LEU A 81 0.31 -4.69 -11.53
CA LEU A 81 0.33 -6.11 -11.29
C LEU A 81 -0.51 -6.39 -10.05
N LEU A 82 -1.61 -7.13 -10.21
CA LEU A 82 -2.36 -7.73 -9.10
C LEU A 82 -1.95 -9.19 -8.94
N PHE A 83 -1.54 -9.60 -7.75
CA PHE A 83 -1.18 -10.99 -7.49
C PHE A 83 -1.63 -11.41 -6.09
N ALA A 84 -1.75 -12.72 -5.90
CA ALA A 84 -2.14 -13.32 -4.63
C ALA A 84 -0.93 -14.00 -3.97
N THR A 85 -0.76 -13.77 -2.67
CA THR A 85 0.25 -14.45 -1.85
C THR A 85 -0.42 -15.00 -0.59
N SER A 86 0.02 -16.17 -0.12
CA SER A 86 -0.49 -16.68 1.16
C SER A 86 -0.05 -15.79 2.32
N ARG A 87 -0.93 -15.62 3.30
CA ARG A 87 -0.66 -14.92 4.56
C ARG A 87 0.58 -15.46 5.25
N GLU A 88 0.74 -16.79 5.27
CA GLU A 88 1.92 -17.46 5.81
C GLU A 88 3.21 -17.03 5.10
N LYS A 89 3.20 -16.91 3.77
CA LYS A 89 4.39 -16.48 3.01
C LYS A 89 4.73 -15.01 3.23
N VAL A 90 3.75 -14.16 3.54
CA VAL A 90 4.00 -12.74 3.86
C VAL A 90 4.47 -12.59 5.31
N ILE A 91 3.69 -13.08 6.27
CA ILE A 91 3.95 -12.89 7.70
C ILE A 91 5.12 -13.77 8.16
N GLY A 92 5.27 -14.98 7.63
CA GLY A 92 6.33 -15.92 8.00
C GLY A 92 7.75 -15.46 7.65
N LYS A 93 7.91 -14.35 6.93
CA LYS A 93 9.21 -13.66 6.79
C LYS A 93 9.71 -13.09 8.12
N TYR A 94 8.81 -12.93 9.10
CA TYR A 94 9.05 -12.22 10.35
C TYR A 94 8.88 -13.17 11.54
N PRO A 95 9.95 -13.86 11.99
CA PRO A 95 9.84 -14.93 12.99
C PRO A 95 9.38 -14.46 14.38
N ALA A 96 9.45 -13.16 14.67
CA ALA A 96 8.96 -12.58 15.92
C ALA A 96 7.45 -12.29 15.91
N ILE A 97 6.77 -12.45 14.77
CA ILE A 97 5.33 -12.26 14.64
C ILE A 97 4.67 -13.65 14.68
N ASP A 98 3.66 -13.81 15.54
CA ASP A 98 2.90 -15.05 15.63
C ASP A 98 2.28 -15.43 14.27
N HIS A 99 2.47 -16.66 13.82
CA HIS A 99 1.87 -17.20 12.60
C HIS A 99 0.34 -17.24 12.65
N ALA A 100 -0.28 -17.15 13.83
CA ALA A 100 -1.72 -16.98 14.00
C ALA A 100 -2.20 -15.55 13.69
N THR A 101 -1.29 -14.56 13.59
CA THR A 101 -1.62 -13.17 13.27
C THR A 101 -2.39 -13.10 11.95
N SER A 102 -3.58 -12.50 11.99
CA SER A 102 -4.36 -12.25 10.77
C SER A 102 -3.66 -11.22 9.89
N ALA A 103 -3.89 -11.27 8.58
CA ALA A 103 -3.31 -10.29 7.66
C ALA A 103 -3.72 -8.84 8.02
N ARG A 104 -4.96 -8.64 8.49
CA ARG A 104 -5.43 -7.34 8.99
C ARG A 104 -4.63 -6.86 10.20
N GLN A 105 -4.49 -7.70 11.22
CA GLN A 105 -3.72 -7.36 12.43
C GLN A 105 -2.25 -7.07 12.10
N PHE A 106 -1.66 -7.83 11.18
CA PHE A 106 -0.29 -7.61 10.73
C PHE A 106 -0.14 -6.19 10.17
N PHE A 107 -0.92 -5.82 9.14
CA PHE A 107 -0.81 -4.50 8.52
C PHE A 107 -1.23 -3.35 9.45
N ASP A 108 -2.22 -3.55 10.32
CA ASP A 108 -2.59 -2.57 11.36
C ASP A 108 -1.42 -2.30 12.32
N THR A 109 -0.73 -3.35 12.76
CA THR A 109 0.41 -3.24 13.68
C THR A 109 1.58 -2.52 13.03
N LEU A 110 1.78 -2.65 11.72
CA LEU A 110 2.90 -1.96 11.06
C LEU A 110 2.77 -0.44 11.11
N GLY A 111 1.58 0.14 11.23
CA GLY A 111 1.43 1.59 11.34
C GLY A 111 0.91 2.06 12.69
N SER A 112 1.08 1.24 13.74
CA SER A 112 0.75 1.62 15.11
C SER A 112 1.81 2.55 15.70
N GLU A 113 1.61 2.99 16.95
CA GLU A 113 2.63 3.74 17.72
C GLU A 113 3.86 2.88 18.06
N GLU A 114 3.68 1.56 18.15
CA GLU A 114 4.73 0.59 18.48
C GLU A 114 4.82 -0.50 17.41
N PRO A 115 5.28 -0.18 16.19
CA PRO A 115 5.33 -1.16 15.12
C PRO A 115 6.49 -2.15 15.33
N TYR A 116 6.34 -3.38 14.84
CA TYR A 116 7.47 -4.28 14.73
C TYR A 116 8.44 -3.76 13.66
N ILE A 117 9.49 -3.08 14.12
CA ILE A 117 10.41 -2.28 13.30
C ILE A 117 10.99 -3.06 12.11
N PRO A 118 11.45 -4.32 12.22
CA PRO A 118 11.97 -5.04 11.06
C PRO A 118 10.95 -5.19 9.92
N ALA A 119 9.68 -5.49 10.22
CA ALA A 119 8.64 -5.58 9.19
C ALA A 119 8.23 -4.19 8.67
N TYR A 120 8.15 -3.19 9.55
CA TYR A 120 7.88 -1.81 9.17
C TYR A 120 8.84 -1.30 8.07
N LYS A 121 10.13 -1.58 8.24
CA LYS A 121 11.17 -1.21 7.27
C LYS A 121 11.13 -2.08 6.01
N ALA A 122 10.98 -3.39 6.18
CA ALA A 122 10.98 -4.34 5.07
C ALA A 122 9.78 -4.16 4.12
N GLU A 123 8.61 -3.79 4.66
CA GLU A 123 7.42 -3.44 3.88
C GLU A 123 7.46 -1.98 3.37
N GLY A 124 8.55 -1.23 3.62
CA GLY A 124 8.80 0.08 3.03
C GLY A 124 8.07 1.26 3.69
N ILE A 125 7.40 1.04 4.82
CA ILE A 125 6.54 2.07 5.45
C ILE A 125 7.37 3.22 6.02
N GLU A 126 8.61 2.96 6.47
CA GLU A 126 9.52 4.00 6.97
C GLU A 126 9.86 5.08 5.94
N ARG A 127 9.70 4.76 4.65
CA ARG A 127 9.98 5.65 3.51
C ARG A 127 8.71 6.08 2.78
N ALA A 128 7.54 5.63 3.23
CA ALA A 128 6.27 5.96 2.61
C ALA A 128 5.90 7.42 2.87
N ILE A 129 5.41 8.10 1.85
CA ILE A 129 4.79 9.43 1.95
C ILE A 129 3.57 9.34 2.87
N ARG A 130 2.75 8.32 2.68
CA ARG A 130 1.58 8.02 3.52
C ARG A 130 1.38 6.52 3.65
N TYR A 131 0.77 6.14 4.76
CA TYR A 131 0.26 4.79 4.96
C TYR A 131 -1.21 4.88 5.35
N THR A 132 -2.11 4.43 4.47
CA THR A 132 -3.56 4.59 4.68
C THR A 132 -4.30 3.26 4.70
N LYS A 133 -5.41 3.18 5.44
CA LYS A 133 -6.33 2.04 5.46
C LYS A 133 -7.75 2.48 5.14
N ALA A 134 -8.36 1.86 4.13
CA ALA A 134 -9.81 1.89 3.90
C ALA A 134 -10.44 0.54 4.30
N SER A 135 -11.67 0.55 4.81
CA SER A 135 -12.37 -0.68 5.21
C SER A 135 -13.86 -0.66 4.84
N LYS A 136 -14.38 -1.80 4.36
CA LYS A 136 -15.81 -2.01 4.04
C LYS A 136 -16.19 -3.47 4.33
N GLY A 137 -16.93 -3.69 5.42
CA GLY A 137 -17.28 -5.04 5.87
C GLY A 137 -16.01 -5.85 6.15
N LYS A 138 -15.86 -6.99 5.46
CA LYS A 138 -14.68 -7.88 5.56
C LYS A 138 -13.47 -7.42 4.72
N LEU A 139 -13.60 -6.39 3.90
CA LEU A 139 -12.51 -5.88 3.05
C LEU A 139 -11.72 -4.81 3.80
N HIS A 140 -10.40 -4.95 3.79
CA HIS A 140 -9.44 -3.97 4.31
C HIS A 140 -8.37 -3.72 3.25
N VAL A 141 -8.15 -2.45 2.90
CA VAL A 141 -7.19 -2.07 1.85
C VAL A 141 -6.20 -1.07 2.41
N TYR A 142 -4.93 -1.45 2.36
CA TYR A 142 -3.81 -0.68 2.86
C TYR A 142 -3.03 -0.13 1.67
N TRP A 143 -2.79 1.18 1.62
CA TRP A 143 -1.93 1.79 0.61
C TRP A 143 -0.68 2.34 1.29
N ILE A 144 0.46 1.76 0.93
CA ILE A 144 1.80 2.25 1.25
C ILE A 144 2.19 3.15 0.08
N GLU A 145 1.89 4.45 0.22
CA GLU A 145 2.14 5.45 -0.82
C GLU A 145 3.63 5.79 -0.83
N ALA A 146 4.34 5.30 -1.84
CA ALA A 146 5.78 5.53 -1.98
C ALA A 146 6.06 6.86 -2.71
N ALA A 147 7.31 7.32 -2.66
CA ALA A 147 7.73 8.51 -3.39
C ALA A 147 7.52 8.37 -4.90
N THR A 148 7.39 9.50 -5.60
CA THR A 148 7.27 9.49 -7.06
C THR A 148 8.48 8.81 -7.70
N GLY A 149 8.23 7.81 -8.55
CA GLY A 149 9.27 7.01 -9.19
C GLY A 149 9.54 5.66 -8.52
N ASP A 150 9.08 5.47 -7.27
CA ASP A 150 9.11 4.18 -6.60
C ASP A 150 7.84 3.36 -6.86
N THR A 151 7.96 2.04 -6.76
CA THR A 151 6.83 1.11 -6.89
C THR A 151 5.83 1.35 -5.76
N GLN A 152 4.56 1.58 -6.13
CA GLN A 152 3.46 1.69 -5.19
C GLN A 152 2.98 0.29 -4.79
N TYR A 153 2.55 0.12 -3.55
CA TYR A 153 1.98 -1.13 -3.06
C TYR A 153 0.63 -0.89 -2.38
N VAL A 154 -0.39 -1.61 -2.85
CA VAL A 154 -1.70 -1.68 -2.22
C VAL A 154 -1.97 -3.12 -1.80
N GLN A 155 -2.17 -3.32 -0.51
CA GLN A 155 -2.47 -4.62 0.08
C GLN A 155 -3.97 -4.71 0.34
N ILE A 156 -4.64 -5.68 -0.28
CA ILE A 156 -6.06 -5.96 -0.10
C ILE A 156 -6.16 -7.25 0.72
N VAL A 157 -6.89 -7.15 1.82
CA VAL A 157 -7.08 -8.23 2.79
C VAL A 157 -8.57 -8.48 2.99
N VAL A 158 -8.93 -9.76 3.07
CA VAL A 158 -10.29 -10.22 3.38
C VAL A 158 -10.27 -10.93 4.73
N ASP A 159 -11.11 -10.47 5.67
CA ASP A 159 -11.26 -11.13 6.96
C ASP A 159 -11.69 -12.60 6.81
N GLY A 160 -10.90 -13.50 7.39
CA GLY A 160 -11.09 -14.95 7.31
C GLY A 160 -10.41 -15.62 6.10
N SER A 161 -9.83 -14.85 5.18
CA SER A 161 -9.03 -15.40 4.08
C SER A 161 -7.58 -15.62 4.49
N ASN A 162 -6.94 -16.64 3.91
CA ASN A 162 -5.50 -16.86 4.01
C ASN A 162 -4.73 -16.21 2.85
N THR A 163 -5.40 -15.44 2.01
CA THR A 163 -4.81 -14.77 0.84
C THR A 163 -4.65 -13.28 1.11
N ILE A 164 -3.48 -12.75 0.75
CA ILE A 164 -3.21 -11.32 0.66
C ILE A 164 -3.06 -11.00 -0.82
N TYR A 165 -3.86 -10.06 -1.30
CA TYR A 165 -3.79 -9.59 -2.68
C TYR A 165 -2.96 -8.31 -2.72
N THR A 166 -1.96 -8.27 -3.57
CA THR A 166 -1.08 -7.10 -3.71
C THR A 166 -1.27 -6.52 -5.11
N LEU A 167 -1.69 -5.26 -5.17
CA LEU A 167 -1.63 -4.44 -6.38
C LEU A 167 -0.36 -3.60 -6.32
N ALA A 168 0.57 -3.85 -7.25
CA ALA A 168 1.87 -3.20 -7.32
C ALA A 168 2.07 -2.50 -8.68
N GLY A 169 2.80 -1.38 -8.68
CA GLY A 169 3.16 -0.67 -9.90
C GLY A 169 2.95 0.84 -9.78
N ASP A 170 2.55 1.50 -10.86
CA ASP A 170 2.25 2.94 -10.90
C ASP A 170 0.81 3.24 -10.41
N VAL A 171 0.51 2.89 -9.15
CA VAL A 171 -0.82 3.11 -8.56
C VAL A 171 -1.00 4.60 -8.29
N THR A 172 -1.90 5.24 -9.04
CA THR A 172 -2.31 6.63 -8.81
C THR A 172 -3.50 6.71 -7.86
N PRO A 173 -3.80 7.89 -7.27
CA PRO A 173 -5.04 8.09 -6.51
C PRO A 173 -6.30 7.72 -7.31
N GLN A 174 -6.32 8.02 -8.61
CA GLN A 174 -7.42 7.66 -9.50
C GLN A 174 -7.57 6.13 -9.63
N TRP A 175 -6.47 5.40 -9.78
CA TRP A 175 -6.49 3.93 -9.80
C TRP A 175 -6.96 3.34 -8.48
N TYR A 176 -6.45 3.86 -7.37
CA TYR A 176 -6.83 3.43 -6.04
C TYR A 176 -8.33 3.63 -5.78
N ASP A 177 -8.86 4.81 -6.09
CA ASP A 177 -10.28 5.10 -5.92
C ASP A 177 -11.18 4.28 -6.85
N ALA A 178 -10.77 4.06 -8.11
CA ALA A 178 -11.50 3.22 -9.05
C ALA A 178 -11.58 1.76 -8.57
N VAL A 179 -10.46 1.22 -8.06
CA VAL A 179 -10.42 -0.12 -7.44
C VAL A 179 -11.38 -0.18 -6.27
N LEU A 180 -11.26 0.72 -5.29
CA LEU A 180 -12.09 0.69 -4.08
C LEU A 180 -13.58 0.86 -4.34
N SER A 181 -13.96 1.72 -5.30
CA SER A 181 -15.37 2.06 -5.55
C SER A 181 -16.22 0.85 -5.91
N HIS A 182 -15.62 -0.16 -6.53
CA HIS A 182 -16.34 -1.37 -6.94
C HIS A 182 -15.77 -2.68 -6.40
N LEU A 183 -14.66 -2.66 -5.65
CA LEU A 183 -14.10 -3.84 -5.04
C LEU A 183 -15.14 -4.52 -4.12
N ARG A 184 -15.36 -5.80 -4.38
CA ARG A 184 -16.23 -6.67 -3.58
C ARG A 184 -15.67 -8.08 -3.48
N ILE A 185 -16.17 -8.82 -2.49
CA ILE A 185 -15.94 -10.26 -2.38
C ILE A 185 -17.00 -10.95 -3.25
N ALA A 186 -16.58 -11.91 -4.06
CA ALA A 186 -17.44 -12.74 -4.91
C ALA A 186 -17.08 -14.23 -4.73
N PRO A 187 -18.04 -15.15 -4.87
CA PRO A 187 -17.73 -16.58 -4.89
C PRO A 187 -16.76 -16.90 -6.02
N ILE A 188 -15.76 -17.75 -5.75
CA ILE A 188 -14.83 -18.27 -6.76
C ILE A 188 -15.66 -19.03 -7.83
N PRO A 189 -15.43 -18.81 -9.14
CA PRO A 189 -16.21 -19.44 -10.21
C PRO A 189 -15.99 -20.96 -10.33
#